data_AF-A0A518D8Y4-F1
#
_entry.id   AF-A0A518D8Y4-F1
#
_cell.length_a   1.000
_cell.length_b   1.000
_cell.length_c   1.000
_cell.angle_alpha   90.00
_cell.angle_beta   90.00
_cell.angle_gamma   90.00
#
_symmetry.space_group_name_H-M   'P 1'
#
loop_
_entity.id
_entity.type
_entity.pdbx_description
1 polymer ?
#
loop_
_entity_poly.entity_id
_entity_poly.type
_entity_poly.pdbx_seq_one_letter_code
_entity_poly.pdbx_strand_id
1 'polypeptide(L)'
;MLTASSCCRVATTVGCVVACVGYAGGTPVPVVNAGFEDTTGAAVIFNEFSFGASPGWDLYEDPPGLIGAGAADPFYVGTLEPQPAAGMPGEFVFFPEGAPEGSRVAIAYNRAGSGGLGEYGLQQMRVGTPLLPFRTYTLRVEVGNIASGLALSGEYFDLGGFPGYRIDLLAGGTPIASDTSTLPGSIPEGEFATSVVTFSALPGDPSLGRDLGIRLVNLNQVDPLAPAADLEVDFDDVRLHFASSLDGDFNFDGAVDAADYTVWRDTLGSGSILSADANENGVVDSEDYLVWADNFGAIIAAGSVELEPVAVPEPAAAWVAALVVGAEFARYRAGWAAVRRKG
;
A
#
# COMPACT_ATOMS: atom_id res chain seq x y z
N MET A 1 -17.48 48.22 45.74
CA MET A 1 -16.56 47.16 45.29
C MET A 1 -16.53 47.22 43.77
N LEU A 2 -15.34 47.46 43.21
CA LEU A 2 -15.11 47.75 41.80
C LEU A 2 -15.48 46.57 40.89
N THR A 3 -16.22 46.87 39.83
CA THR A 3 -16.43 46.04 38.64
C THR A 3 -15.14 45.92 37.84
N ALA A 4 -14.69 44.69 37.54
CA ALA A 4 -13.54 44.44 36.67
C ALA A 4 -14.00 44.04 35.27
N SER A 5 -13.46 44.76 34.29
CA SER A 5 -13.66 44.65 32.85
C SER A 5 -13.22 43.33 32.22
N SER A 6 -13.84 43.04 31.08
CA SER A 6 -13.41 42.10 30.04
C SER A 6 -11.91 42.04 29.81
N CYS A 7 -11.38 40.83 29.64
CA CYS A 7 -10.19 40.59 28.84
C CYS A 7 -10.48 39.48 27.82
N CYS A 8 -10.39 39.88 26.56
CA CYS A 8 -10.53 39.08 25.36
C CYS A 8 -9.40 38.03 25.29
N ARG A 9 -9.72 36.78 24.99
CA ARG A 9 -8.76 35.81 24.46
C ARG A 9 -9.32 35.22 23.17
N VAL A 10 -8.92 35.82 22.05
CA VAL A 10 -8.97 35.18 20.74
C VAL A 10 -7.96 34.04 20.80
N ALA A 11 -8.46 32.80 20.81
CA ALA A 11 -7.62 31.63 20.63
C ALA A 11 -7.25 31.55 19.15
N THR A 12 -6.04 32.00 18.81
CA THR A 12 -5.47 31.78 17.48
C THR A 12 -5.08 30.32 17.39
N THR A 13 -5.93 29.51 16.75
CA THR A 13 -5.59 28.14 16.37
C THR A 13 -4.52 28.23 15.29
N VAL A 14 -3.26 28.01 15.67
CA VAL A 14 -2.18 27.77 14.71
C VAL A 14 -2.42 26.38 14.15
N GLY A 15 -3.11 26.32 13.00
CA GLY A 15 -3.17 25.10 12.20
C GLY A 15 -1.75 24.80 11.71
N CYS A 16 -1.13 23.79 12.30
CA CYS A 16 0.09 23.22 11.75
C CYS A 16 -0.32 22.53 10.45
N VAL A 17 -0.16 23.22 9.32
CA VAL A 17 -0.15 22.56 8.01
C VAL A 17 1.13 21.75 8.00
N VAL A 18 1.03 20.47 8.34
CA VAL A 18 2.06 19.50 7.95
C VAL A 18 2.04 19.52 6.44
N ALA A 19 3.00 20.22 5.85
CA ALA A 19 3.32 20.03 4.45
C ALA A 19 3.78 18.58 4.32
N CYS A 20 2.88 17.70 3.89
CA CYS A 20 3.29 16.43 3.32
C CYS A 20 4.26 16.79 2.20
N VAL A 21 5.53 16.44 2.39
CA VAL A 21 6.51 16.47 1.31
C VAL A 21 5.97 15.48 0.29
N GLY A 22 5.34 16.01 -0.76
CA GLY A 22 4.90 15.20 -1.89
C GLY A 22 6.12 14.50 -2.47
N TYR A 23 6.12 13.18 -2.39
CA TYR A 23 7.08 12.38 -3.12
C TYR A 23 6.88 12.69 -4.61
N ALA A 24 7.94 13.05 -5.33
CA ALA A 24 7.87 13.09 -6.79
C ALA A 24 7.60 11.65 -7.26
N GLY A 25 6.33 11.34 -7.57
CA GLY A 25 5.89 9.98 -7.82
C GLY A 25 6.56 9.40 -9.05
N GLY A 26 7.27 8.28 -8.86
CA GLY A 26 7.76 7.47 -9.97
C GLY A 26 6.61 7.00 -10.86
N THR A 27 6.92 6.59 -12.09
CA THR A 27 5.95 6.05 -13.04
C THR A 27 5.32 4.78 -12.46
N PRO A 28 3.97 4.69 -12.36
CA PRO A 28 3.30 3.51 -11.83
C PRO A 28 3.51 2.30 -12.74
N VAL A 29 3.68 1.14 -12.12
CA VAL A 29 3.65 -0.17 -12.76
C VAL A 29 2.28 -0.79 -12.47
N PRO A 30 1.50 -1.16 -13.51
CA PRO A 30 0.19 -1.75 -13.28
C PRO A 30 0.26 -3.05 -12.47
N VAL A 31 -0.45 -3.08 -11.35
CA VAL A 31 -0.70 -4.27 -10.52
C VAL A 31 -2.17 -4.63 -10.67
N VAL A 32 -2.46 -5.86 -11.07
CA VAL A 32 -3.85 -6.31 -11.23
C VAL A 32 -4.46 -6.54 -9.85
N ASN A 33 -5.67 -6.03 -9.63
CA ASN A 33 -6.42 -6.18 -8.38
C ASN A 33 -5.61 -5.77 -7.14
N ALA A 34 -5.01 -4.58 -7.20
CA ALA A 34 -4.04 -4.09 -6.22
C ALA A 34 -4.59 -3.91 -4.79
N GLY A 35 -5.88 -3.62 -4.65
CA GLY A 35 -6.59 -3.56 -3.36
C GLY A 35 -7.57 -4.70 -3.14
N PHE A 36 -7.46 -5.79 -3.91
CA PHE A 36 -8.22 -7.03 -3.66
C PHE A 36 -9.76 -6.92 -3.72
N GLU A 37 -10.29 -5.85 -4.31
CA GLU A 37 -11.74 -5.62 -4.45
C GLU A 37 -12.44 -6.63 -5.38
N ASP A 38 -11.74 -7.13 -6.42
CA ASP A 38 -12.30 -8.12 -7.32
C ASP A 38 -12.14 -9.53 -6.73
N THR A 39 -13.27 -10.17 -6.43
CA THR A 39 -13.32 -11.55 -5.92
C THR A 39 -13.78 -12.54 -6.99
N THR A 40 -13.83 -12.12 -8.26
CA THR A 40 -14.22 -12.99 -9.37
C THR A 40 -13.28 -14.20 -9.45
N GLY A 41 -13.84 -15.40 -9.37
CA GLY A 41 -13.04 -16.63 -9.43
C GLY A 41 -12.53 -17.13 -8.07
N ALA A 42 -12.85 -16.44 -6.97
CA ALA A 42 -12.73 -17.02 -5.63
C ALA A 42 -13.52 -18.35 -5.60
N ALA A 43 -12.91 -19.39 -5.02
CA ALA A 43 -13.48 -20.73 -5.00
C ALA A 43 -14.80 -20.77 -4.21
N VAL A 44 -14.85 -19.98 -3.13
CA VAL A 44 -16.00 -19.83 -2.26
C VAL A 44 -16.05 -18.38 -1.77
N ILE A 45 -17.26 -17.81 -1.69
CA ILE A 45 -17.53 -16.59 -0.92
C ILE A 45 -18.47 -17.00 0.22
N PHE A 46 -18.08 -16.68 1.44
CA PHE A 46 -18.86 -17.02 2.64
C PHE A 46 -18.75 -15.86 3.64
N ASN A 47 -19.89 -15.23 3.90
CA ASN A 47 -19.99 -14.02 4.72
C ASN A 47 -19.02 -12.92 4.25
N GLU A 48 -18.19 -12.40 5.15
CA GLU A 48 -17.19 -11.36 4.89
C GLU A 48 -15.92 -11.88 4.18
N PHE A 49 -15.80 -13.20 3.98
CA PHE A 49 -14.60 -13.84 3.43
C PHE A 49 -14.78 -14.35 1.99
N SER A 50 -13.68 -14.31 1.23
CA SER A 50 -13.50 -15.12 0.02
C SER A 50 -12.32 -16.07 0.21
N PHE A 51 -12.30 -17.18 -0.54
CA PHE A 51 -11.29 -18.23 -0.40
C PHE A 51 -10.63 -18.56 -1.73
N GLY A 52 -9.31 -18.72 -1.70
CA GLY A 52 -8.46 -19.07 -2.83
C GLY A 52 -7.82 -17.87 -3.51
N ALA A 53 -7.32 -18.11 -4.72
CA ALA A 53 -6.75 -17.09 -5.59
C ALA A 53 -7.78 -16.00 -5.95
N SER A 54 -7.29 -14.79 -6.19
CA SER A 54 -8.07 -13.67 -6.72
C SER A 54 -7.57 -13.29 -8.12
N PRO A 55 -8.32 -12.53 -8.93
CA PRO A 55 -7.86 -12.09 -10.24
C PRO A 55 -6.47 -11.46 -10.22
N GLY A 56 -5.54 -12.08 -10.96
CA GLY A 56 -4.14 -11.64 -11.04
C GLY A 56 -3.24 -12.13 -9.90
N TRP A 57 -3.77 -12.80 -8.88
CA TRP A 57 -2.98 -13.28 -7.74
C TRP A 57 -3.11 -14.79 -7.59
N ASP A 58 -2.00 -15.50 -7.81
CA ASP A 58 -1.88 -16.92 -7.55
C ASP A 58 -1.52 -17.17 -6.08
N LEU A 59 -1.83 -18.37 -5.59
CA LEU A 59 -1.39 -18.81 -4.28
C LEU A 59 0.13 -19.05 -4.26
N TYR A 60 0.77 -18.72 -3.14
CA TYR A 60 2.16 -19.03 -2.84
C TYR A 60 2.24 -19.92 -1.61
N GLU A 61 3.08 -20.95 -1.67
CA GLU A 61 3.26 -21.96 -0.63
C GLU A 61 4.72 -22.45 -0.61
N ASP A 62 5.35 -22.45 0.55
CA ASP A 62 6.68 -23.04 0.76
C ASP A 62 6.76 -23.73 2.13
N PRO A 63 6.67 -25.07 2.22
CA PRO A 63 6.54 -26.02 1.10
C PRO A 63 5.13 -26.02 0.46
N PRO A 64 4.97 -26.58 -0.75
CA PRO A 64 3.66 -26.65 -1.40
C PRO A 64 2.66 -27.56 -0.67
N GLY A 65 1.37 -27.22 -0.74
CA GLY A 65 0.27 -28.00 -0.17
C GLY A 65 -0.13 -27.65 1.27
N LEU A 66 0.16 -26.43 1.70
CA LEU A 66 -0.31 -25.85 2.96
C LEU A 66 -1.75 -25.33 2.85
N ILE A 67 -2.05 -24.55 1.82
CA ILE A 67 -3.31 -23.82 1.67
C ILE A 67 -4.44 -24.77 1.26
N GLY A 68 -5.53 -24.71 2.02
CA GLY A 68 -6.75 -25.48 1.77
C GLY A 68 -7.69 -24.87 0.74
N ALA A 69 -8.81 -25.55 0.49
CA ALA A 69 -9.80 -25.19 -0.52
C ALA A 69 -10.99 -24.36 0.02
N GLY A 70 -11.13 -24.19 1.35
CA GLY A 70 -12.17 -23.33 1.91
C GLY A 70 -12.17 -23.23 3.44
N ALA A 71 -13.26 -22.69 3.99
CA ALA A 71 -13.40 -22.30 5.40
C ALA A 71 -13.21 -23.41 6.45
N ALA A 72 -13.22 -24.68 6.03
CA ALA A 72 -13.00 -25.82 6.94
C ALA A 72 -11.52 -26.22 7.06
N ASP A 73 -10.66 -25.69 6.18
CA ASP A 73 -9.25 -25.99 6.17
C ASP A 73 -8.48 -25.07 7.14
N PRO A 74 -7.42 -25.58 7.78
CA PRO A 74 -6.69 -24.81 8.79
C PRO A 74 -5.92 -23.63 8.19
N PHE A 75 -5.42 -23.75 6.97
CA PHE A 75 -4.72 -22.68 6.27
C PHE A 75 -5.59 -22.19 5.12
N TYR A 76 -5.82 -20.89 5.04
CA TYR A 76 -6.44 -20.31 3.86
C TYR A 76 -5.85 -18.96 3.50
N VAL A 77 -6.02 -18.63 2.23
CA VAL A 77 -5.69 -17.33 1.65
C VAL A 77 -6.92 -16.87 0.88
N GLY A 78 -7.20 -15.57 0.89
CA GLY A 78 -8.31 -14.99 0.14
C GLY A 78 -8.47 -13.52 0.45
N THR A 79 -9.71 -13.06 0.60
CA THR A 79 -10.01 -11.66 0.94
C THR A 79 -10.96 -11.56 2.12
N LEU A 80 -10.87 -10.47 2.88
CA LEU A 80 -11.75 -10.10 3.97
C LEU A 80 -12.40 -8.74 3.69
N GLU A 81 -13.71 -8.59 3.93
CA GLU A 81 -14.32 -7.28 4.22
C GLU A 81 -14.11 -6.99 5.72
N PRO A 82 -13.23 -6.06 6.11
CA PRO A 82 -12.79 -5.93 7.50
C PRO A 82 -13.84 -5.28 8.42
N GLN A 83 -14.84 -4.64 7.84
CA GLN A 83 -16.01 -4.09 8.52
C GLN A 83 -17.21 -4.01 7.57
N PRO A 84 -18.45 -3.95 8.11
CA PRO A 84 -19.64 -3.73 7.32
C PRO A 84 -19.57 -2.44 6.49
N ALA A 85 -20.29 -2.41 5.38
CA ALA A 85 -20.48 -1.20 4.59
C ALA A 85 -20.93 0.00 5.45
N ALA A 86 -20.38 1.18 5.15
CA ALA A 86 -20.67 2.41 5.88
C ALA A 86 -22.19 2.62 6.06
N GLY A 87 -22.65 2.75 7.31
CA GLY A 87 -24.06 2.92 7.66
C GLY A 87 -24.83 1.63 7.96
N MET A 88 -24.17 0.46 7.93
CA MET A 88 -24.73 -0.83 8.36
C MET A 88 -24.03 -1.31 9.65
N PRO A 89 -24.33 -0.76 10.84
CA PRO A 89 -23.71 -1.25 12.07
C PRO A 89 -24.25 -2.64 12.44
N GLY A 90 -23.37 -3.62 12.62
CA GLY A 90 -23.77 -4.93 13.19
C GLY A 90 -22.81 -6.10 12.95
N GLU A 91 -21.98 -6.35 13.97
CA GLU A 91 -21.46 -7.65 14.44
C GLU A 91 -20.10 -8.21 13.98
N PHE A 92 -19.37 -7.58 13.06
CA PHE A 92 -17.92 -7.83 12.90
C PHE A 92 -17.18 -6.52 12.65
N VAL A 93 -16.07 -6.30 13.35
CA VAL A 93 -15.18 -5.15 13.12
C VAL A 93 -13.78 -5.63 13.46
N PHE A 94 -13.00 -5.92 12.43
CA PHE A 94 -11.64 -6.42 12.55
C PHE A 94 -10.62 -5.29 12.42
N PHE A 95 -10.91 -4.32 11.55
CA PHE A 95 -10.17 -3.05 11.43
C PHE A 95 -11.15 -1.88 11.61
N PRO A 96 -11.12 -1.15 12.73
CA PRO A 96 -12.07 -0.07 13.01
C PRO A 96 -12.09 1.05 11.98
N GLU A 97 -10.95 1.33 11.34
CA GLU A 97 -10.83 2.33 10.27
C GLU A 97 -11.16 1.76 8.88
N GLY A 98 -11.35 0.43 8.77
CA GLY A 98 -11.62 -0.28 7.52
C GLY A 98 -10.38 -0.68 6.73
N ALA A 99 -10.62 -1.03 5.46
CA ALA A 99 -9.55 -1.30 4.50
C ALA A 99 -8.85 0.02 4.12
N PRO A 100 -7.51 0.04 4.01
CA PRO A 100 -6.76 1.20 3.52
C PRO A 100 -7.21 1.73 2.15
N GLU A 101 -7.60 0.83 1.24
CA GLU A 101 -8.20 1.11 -0.06
C GLU A 101 -9.50 0.33 -0.22
N GLY A 102 -10.46 0.87 -0.97
CA GLY A 102 -11.71 0.17 -1.26
C GLY A 102 -12.50 -0.29 -0.04
N SER A 103 -12.80 -1.59 0.00
CA SER A 103 -13.68 -2.25 0.97
C SER A 103 -13.19 -3.62 1.42
N ARG A 104 -12.14 -4.16 0.80
CA ARG A 104 -11.59 -5.49 1.04
C ARG A 104 -10.09 -5.41 1.24
N VAL A 105 -9.56 -6.43 1.89
CA VAL A 105 -8.12 -6.67 2.02
C VAL A 105 -7.84 -8.12 1.67
N ALA A 106 -6.62 -8.43 1.24
CA ALA A 106 -6.16 -9.81 1.20
C ALA A 106 -5.89 -10.30 2.62
N ILE A 107 -6.14 -11.58 2.89
CA ILE A 107 -5.84 -12.23 4.17
C ILE A 107 -5.14 -13.57 3.93
N ALA A 108 -4.13 -13.86 4.73
CA ALA A 108 -3.48 -15.16 4.83
C ALA A 108 -3.56 -15.64 6.28
N TYR A 109 -4.36 -16.67 6.55
CA TYR A 109 -4.78 -17.07 7.89
C TYR A 109 -4.56 -18.56 8.16
N ASN A 110 -4.23 -18.88 9.42
CA ASN A 110 -3.99 -20.22 9.92
C ASN A 110 -4.67 -20.48 11.28
N ARG A 111 -5.75 -21.27 11.27
CA ARG A 111 -6.49 -21.77 12.46
C ARG A 111 -5.88 -23.02 13.10
N ALA A 112 -4.82 -23.59 12.54
CA ALA A 112 -4.17 -24.72 13.21
C ALA A 112 -3.57 -24.30 14.57
N GLY A 113 -3.46 -22.99 14.85
CA GLY A 113 -2.81 -22.47 16.05
C GLY A 113 -1.36 -22.96 16.17
N SER A 114 -0.74 -23.26 15.03
CA SER A 114 0.62 -23.82 14.96
C SER A 114 1.39 -23.17 13.83
N GLY A 115 2.51 -22.54 14.19
CA GLY A 115 3.47 -22.01 13.23
C GLY A 115 4.56 -23.01 12.86
N GLY A 116 5.51 -22.57 12.04
CA GLY A 116 6.70 -23.36 11.68
C GLY A 116 6.43 -24.50 10.68
N LEU A 117 5.28 -24.47 10.02
CA LEU A 117 4.91 -25.42 8.96
C LEU A 117 5.28 -24.94 7.56
N GLY A 118 5.90 -23.77 7.45
CA GLY A 118 6.23 -23.11 6.20
C GLY A 118 5.43 -21.82 6.00
N GLU A 119 5.80 -21.09 4.97
CA GLU A 119 5.27 -19.77 4.65
C GLU A 119 4.29 -19.87 3.48
N TYR A 120 3.34 -18.96 3.44
CA TYR A 120 2.29 -19.01 2.42
C TYR A 120 1.66 -17.63 2.21
N GLY A 121 0.96 -17.45 1.10
CA GLY A 121 0.30 -16.18 0.79
C GLY A 121 -0.08 -16.05 -0.67
N LEU A 122 0.19 -14.87 -1.25
CA LEU A 122 -0.23 -14.49 -2.60
C LEU A 122 0.97 -14.05 -3.44
N GLN A 123 0.89 -14.27 -4.75
CA GLN A 123 1.88 -13.78 -5.70
C GLN A 123 1.29 -13.39 -7.05
N GLN A 124 1.82 -12.31 -7.62
CA GLN A 124 1.62 -11.94 -9.03
C GLN A 124 2.97 -12.09 -9.73
N MET A 125 3.13 -13.14 -10.54
CA MET A 125 4.42 -13.50 -11.18
C MET A 125 4.82 -12.56 -12.32
N ARG A 126 3.90 -11.71 -12.78
CA ARG A 126 4.11 -10.74 -13.85
C ARG A 126 3.34 -9.45 -13.56
N VAL A 127 4.06 -8.37 -13.30
CA VAL A 127 3.54 -7.01 -13.18
C VAL A 127 4.17 -6.12 -14.25
N GLY A 128 3.35 -5.33 -14.96
CA GLY A 128 3.79 -4.42 -16.01
C GLY A 128 4.82 -4.98 -17.00
N THR A 129 5.90 -4.24 -17.21
CA THR A 129 7.02 -4.64 -18.10
C THR A 129 8.11 -5.38 -17.32
N PRO A 130 8.97 -6.17 -17.98
CA PRO A 130 10.15 -6.76 -17.35
C PRO A 130 11.05 -5.75 -16.62
N LEU A 131 11.93 -6.26 -15.76
CA LEU A 131 12.94 -5.47 -15.07
C LEU A 131 13.85 -4.79 -16.09
N LEU A 132 13.94 -3.46 -16.01
CA LEU A 132 14.74 -2.64 -16.90
C LEU A 132 15.86 -1.95 -16.11
N PRO A 133 17.05 -1.76 -16.71
CA PRO A 133 18.14 -1.07 -16.06
C PRO A 133 17.82 0.42 -15.91
N PHE A 134 18.64 1.12 -15.13
CA PHE A 134 18.52 2.54 -14.85
C PHE A 134 17.17 2.90 -14.23
N ARG A 135 16.72 2.09 -13.28
CA ARG A 135 15.44 2.30 -12.60
C ARG A 135 15.53 1.95 -11.13
N THR A 136 14.96 2.81 -10.30
CA THR A 136 14.67 2.50 -8.91
C THR A 136 13.20 2.14 -8.79
N TYR A 137 12.93 0.89 -8.47
CA TYR A 137 11.60 0.37 -8.19
C TYR A 137 11.28 0.54 -6.70
N THR A 138 10.08 1.03 -6.40
CA THR A 138 9.57 1.15 -5.04
C THR A 138 8.22 0.47 -4.97
N LEU A 139 8.16 -0.61 -4.21
CA LEU A 139 6.95 -1.36 -3.87
C LEU A 139 6.46 -0.91 -2.50
N ARG A 140 5.20 -0.52 -2.39
CA ARG A 140 4.53 -0.17 -1.15
C ARG A 140 3.31 -1.05 -0.98
N VAL A 141 3.11 -1.57 0.22
CA VAL A 141 1.97 -2.44 0.56
C VAL A 141 1.52 -2.07 1.96
N GLU A 142 0.23 -1.89 2.16
CA GLU A 142 -0.33 -1.77 3.50
C GLU A 142 -0.41 -3.17 4.12
N VAL A 143 0.21 -3.34 5.29
CA VAL A 143 0.23 -4.59 6.04
C VAL A 143 -0.63 -4.42 7.28
N GLY A 144 -1.63 -5.28 7.45
CA GLY A 144 -2.58 -5.23 8.55
C GLY A 144 -2.22 -6.22 9.65
N ASN A 145 -2.30 -5.75 10.90
CA ASN A 145 -2.39 -6.62 12.07
C ASN A 145 -3.85 -6.57 12.56
N ILE A 146 -4.62 -7.58 12.19
CA ILE A 146 -6.07 -7.64 12.41
C ILE A 146 -6.42 -7.80 13.89
N ALA A 147 -7.47 -7.14 14.37
CA ALA A 147 -7.91 -7.31 15.76
C ALA A 147 -8.76 -8.57 15.93
N SER A 148 -8.61 -9.24 17.08
CA SER A 148 -9.55 -10.26 17.54
C SER A 148 -11.01 -9.77 17.53
N GLY A 149 -11.94 -10.61 17.08
CA GLY A 149 -13.31 -10.17 16.85
C GLY A 149 -14.32 -11.27 16.61
N LEU A 150 -15.60 -10.89 16.61
CA LEU A 150 -16.68 -11.74 16.12
C LEU A 150 -16.75 -11.63 14.60
N ALA A 151 -16.89 -12.76 13.92
CA ALA A 151 -17.30 -12.80 12.53
C ALA A 151 -18.83 -12.69 12.40
N LEU A 152 -19.32 -12.47 11.18
CA LEU A 152 -20.76 -12.44 10.89
C LEU A 152 -21.47 -13.76 11.24
N SER A 153 -20.74 -14.87 11.29
CA SER A 153 -21.27 -16.17 11.75
C SER A 153 -21.57 -16.22 13.25
N GLY A 154 -21.10 -15.25 14.03
CA GLY A 154 -21.08 -15.24 15.48
C GLY A 154 -19.92 -16.05 16.09
N GLU A 155 -19.03 -16.60 15.26
CA GLU A 155 -17.79 -17.22 15.74
C GLU A 155 -16.82 -16.14 16.23
N TYR A 156 -16.19 -16.37 17.37
CA TYR A 156 -15.14 -15.51 17.90
C TYR A 156 -13.77 -16.01 17.45
N PHE A 157 -12.96 -15.10 16.93
CA PHE A 157 -11.59 -15.34 16.52
C PHE A 157 -10.62 -14.70 17.51
N ASP A 158 -9.74 -15.52 18.08
CA ASP A 158 -8.58 -15.06 18.84
C ASP A 158 -7.42 -14.85 17.87
N LEU A 159 -7.25 -13.60 17.43
CA LEU A 159 -6.30 -13.13 16.42
C LEU A 159 -5.22 -12.26 17.08
N GLY A 160 -4.88 -12.56 18.34
CA GLY A 160 -3.92 -11.76 19.07
C GLY A 160 -2.49 -12.04 18.62
N GLY A 161 -1.65 -11.01 18.62
CA GLY A 161 -0.24 -11.12 18.28
C GLY A 161 0.00 -10.91 16.79
N PHE A 162 1.15 -11.33 16.27
CA PHE A 162 1.44 -11.16 14.85
C PHE A 162 2.43 -12.21 14.32
N PRO A 163 2.09 -12.97 13.26
CA PRO A 163 2.94 -14.05 12.76
C PRO A 163 4.11 -13.59 11.91
N GLY A 164 4.20 -12.29 11.66
CA GLY A 164 5.14 -11.68 10.74
C GLY A 164 4.71 -11.81 9.28
N TYR A 165 5.25 -10.91 8.47
CA TYR A 165 5.03 -10.84 7.03
C TYR A 165 6.35 -10.84 6.26
N ARG A 166 6.28 -11.17 4.97
CA ARG A 166 7.29 -10.79 3.98
C ARG A 166 6.65 -10.23 2.72
N ILE A 167 7.17 -9.09 2.27
CA ILE A 167 6.86 -8.50 0.96
C ILE A 167 8.09 -8.69 0.07
N ASP A 168 7.94 -9.39 -1.06
CA ASP A 168 9.01 -9.56 -2.04
C ASP A 168 8.70 -8.78 -3.32
N LEU A 169 9.68 -8.02 -3.81
CA LEU A 169 9.80 -7.66 -5.21
C LEU A 169 10.58 -8.78 -5.92
N LEU A 170 10.00 -9.33 -6.99
CA LEU A 170 10.55 -10.47 -7.71
C LEU A 170 11.07 -10.05 -9.09
N ALA A 171 12.07 -10.78 -9.59
CA ALA A 171 12.42 -10.84 -11.00
C ALA A 171 12.55 -12.32 -11.43
N GLY A 172 11.76 -12.73 -12.42
CA GLY A 172 11.73 -14.12 -12.89
C GLY A 172 11.26 -15.12 -11.84
N GLY A 173 10.46 -14.67 -10.86
CA GLY A 173 9.95 -15.48 -9.75
C GLY A 173 10.87 -15.57 -8.52
N THR A 174 12.06 -14.99 -8.58
CA THR A 174 13.03 -14.95 -7.47
C THR A 174 13.01 -13.56 -6.81
N PRO A 175 13.01 -13.47 -5.46
CA PRO A 175 13.14 -12.20 -4.76
C PRO A 175 14.44 -11.47 -5.13
N ILE A 176 14.32 -10.20 -5.52
CA ILE A 176 15.43 -9.27 -5.77
C ILE A 176 15.55 -8.21 -4.67
N ALA A 177 14.45 -7.95 -3.95
CA ALA A 177 14.43 -7.17 -2.72
C ALA A 177 13.23 -7.62 -1.86
N SER A 178 13.38 -7.57 -0.55
CA SER A 178 12.36 -8.00 0.39
C SER A 178 12.32 -7.13 1.64
N ASP A 179 11.11 -6.93 2.18
CA ASP A 179 10.90 -6.53 3.56
C ASP A 179 10.39 -7.76 4.32
N THR A 180 11.20 -8.29 5.24
CA THR A 180 10.85 -9.45 6.06
C THR A 180 10.62 -8.99 7.48
N SER A 181 9.37 -8.66 7.79
CA SER A 181 8.96 -8.24 9.12
C SER A 181 9.90 -7.18 9.71
N THR A 182 10.03 -6.03 9.04
CA THR A 182 10.64 -4.84 9.66
C THR A 182 9.63 -3.99 10.44
N LEU A 183 8.33 -4.20 10.22
CA LEU A 183 7.22 -3.59 11.00
C LEU A 183 6.61 -4.45 12.15
N PRO A 184 7.09 -5.65 12.56
CA PRO A 184 6.42 -6.50 13.54
C PRO A 184 6.45 -5.83 14.91
N GLY A 185 5.35 -5.93 15.64
CA GLY A 185 5.17 -5.24 16.91
C GLY A 185 5.11 -3.71 16.81
N SER A 186 5.26 -3.13 15.61
CA SER A 186 4.98 -1.72 15.35
C SER A 186 3.58 -1.46 14.81
N ILE A 187 2.86 -2.52 14.38
CA ILE A 187 1.47 -2.46 13.92
C ILE A 187 0.57 -2.90 15.07
N PRO A 188 -0.19 -1.98 15.69
CA PRO A 188 -1.18 -2.35 16.70
C PRO A 188 -2.29 -3.24 16.12
N GLU A 189 -2.98 -3.96 17.00
CA GLU A 189 -4.18 -4.74 16.68
C GLU A 189 -5.26 -3.85 16.05
N GLY A 190 -5.82 -4.30 14.94
CA GLY A 190 -6.84 -3.59 14.15
C GLY A 190 -6.29 -2.40 13.35
N GLU A 191 -4.98 -2.33 13.11
CA GLU A 191 -4.34 -1.24 12.37
C GLU A 191 -3.51 -1.74 11.17
N PHE A 192 -3.24 -0.83 10.24
CA PHE A 192 -2.34 -1.05 9.11
C PHE A 192 -1.08 -0.19 9.22
N ALA A 193 0.01 -0.67 8.63
CA ALA A 193 1.20 0.13 8.37
C ALA A 193 1.78 -0.16 6.99
N THR A 194 2.38 0.85 6.36
CA THR A 194 2.95 0.73 5.02
C THR A 194 4.35 0.08 5.06
N SER A 195 4.48 -1.12 4.49
CA SER A 195 5.77 -1.70 4.11
C SER A 195 6.30 -1.01 2.86
N VAL A 196 7.63 -0.82 2.78
CA VAL A 196 8.30 -0.21 1.62
C VAL A 196 9.52 -1.06 1.24
N VAL A 197 9.50 -1.61 0.03
CA VAL A 197 10.61 -2.35 -0.58
C VAL A 197 11.17 -1.52 -1.74
N THR A 198 12.49 -1.30 -1.75
CA THR A 198 13.17 -0.52 -2.82
C THR A 198 14.25 -1.37 -3.48
N PHE A 199 14.35 -1.28 -4.81
CA PHE A 199 15.37 -1.96 -5.60
C PHE A 199 15.86 -1.07 -6.75
N SER A 200 17.16 -0.86 -6.85
CA SER A 200 17.78 -0.14 -7.97
C SER A 200 18.34 -1.13 -8.98
N ALA A 201 17.80 -1.14 -10.20
CA ALA A 201 18.26 -1.99 -11.28
C ALA A 201 19.38 -1.30 -12.06
N LEU A 202 20.63 -1.71 -11.86
CA LEU A 202 21.77 -1.15 -12.58
C LEU A 202 22.05 -1.86 -13.93
N PRO A 203 22.82 -1.23 -14.83
CA PRO A 203 23.21 -1.81 -16.13
C PRO A 203 24.27 -2.89 -15.97
N GLY A 204 23.80 -4.08 -15.65
CA GLY A 204 24.66 -5.21 -15.32
C GLY A 204 23.96 -6.22 -14.43
N ASP A 205 22.83 -5.83 -13.83
CA ASP A 205 22.04 -6.71 -13.00
C ASP A 205 21.66 -8.00 -13.76
N PRO A 206 21.94 -9.19 -13.20
CA PRO A 206 21.73 -10.47 -13.89
C PRO A 206 20.25 -10.82 -14.07
N SER A 207 19.36 -10.11 -13.40
CA SER A 207 17.91 -10.26 -13.44
C SER A 207 17.24 -9.35 -14.49
N LEU A 208 18.00 -8.49 -15.16
CA LEU A 208 17.47 -7.63 -16.23
C LEU A 208 16.74 -8.44 -17.31
N GLY A 209 15.63 -7.90 -17.79
CA GLY A 209 14.76 -8.53 -18.79
C GLY A 209 13.90 -9.68 -18.26
N ARG A 210 14.04 -10.07 -16.99
CA ARG A 210 13.11 -11.00 -16.34
C ARG A 210 11.83 -10.28 -15.94
N ASP A 211 10.72 -11.01 -15.92
CA ASP A 211 9.44 -10.44 -15.54
C ASP A 211 9.46 -10.01 -14.08
N LEU A 212 9.02 -8.78 -13.81
CA LEU A 212 8.78 -8.32 -12.44
C LEU A 212 7.61 -9.10 -11.85
N GLY A 213 7.68 -9.39 -10.56
CA GLY A 213 6.56 -9.95 -9.81
C GLY A 213 6.52 -9.42 -8.39
N ILE A 214 5.45 -9.74 -7.68
CA ILE A 214 5.22 -9.35 -6.29
C ILE A 214 4.80 -10.60 -5.51
N ARG A 215 5.26 -10.74 -4.27
CA ARG A 215 4.79 -11.77 -3.34
C ARG A 215 4.48 -11.14 -1.97
N LEU A 216 3.35 -11.54 -1.40
CA LEU A 216 2.87 -11.14 -0.07
C LEU A 216 2.73 -12.40 0.76
N VAL A 217 3.40 -12.45 1.90
CA VAL A 217 3.63 -13.72 2.62
C VAL A 217 3.29 -13.57 4.09
N ASN A 218 2.51 -14.52 4.62
CA ASN A 218 2.45 -14.83 6.04
C ASN A 218 3.65 -15.72 6.40
N LEU A 219 4.51 -15.25 7.32
CA LEU A 219 5.69 -16.01 7.76
C LEU A 219 5.33 -17.19 8.67
N ASN A 220 4.08 -17.25 9.11
CA ASN A 220 3.50 -18.35 9.86
C ASN A 220 4.29 -18.67 11.14
N GLN A 221 4.72 -17.61 11.84
CA GLN A 221 5.46 -17.73 13.09
C GLN A 221 4.51 -17.59 14.27
N VAL A 222 4.76 -18.34 15.35
CA VAL A 222 3.98 -18.18 16.58
C VAL A 222 4.50 -16.96 17.32
N ASP A 223 3.62 -16.01 17.64
CA ASP A 223 3.96 -14.92 18.55
C ASP A 223 4.10 -15.49 19.98
N PRO A 224 5.26 -15.35 20.65
CA PRO A 224 5.43 -15.79 22.03
C PRO A 224 4.48 -15.13 23.04
N LEU A 225 3.91 -13.97 22.71
CA LEU A 225 2.96 -13.24 23.55
C LEU A 225 1.52 -13.73 23.37
N ALA A 226 1.22 -14.39 22.25
CA ALA A 226 -0.10 -14.94 21.93
C ALA A 226 -0.01 -16.37 21.35
N PRO A 227 0.58 -17.33 22.09
CA PRO A 227 0.93 -18.65 21.54
C PRO A 227 -0.25 -19.57 21.25
N ALA A 228 -1.47 -19.14 21.58
CA ALA A 228 -2.71 -19.88 21.37
C ALA A 228 -3.66 -19.20 20.38
N ALA A 229 -3.30 -18.01 19.88
CA ALA A 229 -4.05 -17.33 18.85
C ALA A 229 -3.90 -18.05 17.52
N ASP A 230 -4.87 -17.82 16.64
CA ASP A 230 -4.70 -18.10 15.22
C ASP A 230 -3.60 -17.18 14.66
N LEU A 231 -3.08 -17.51 13.48
CA LEU A 231 -2.00 -16.75 12.86
C LEU A 231 -2.47 -16.10 11.56
N GLU A 232 -2.32 -14.79 11.46
CA GLU A 232 -2.85 -14.04 10.33
C GLU A 232 -2.09 -12.76 9.98
N VAL A 233 -2.20 -12.38 8.71
CA VAL A 233 -1.76 -11.09 8.22
C VAL A 233 -2.62 -10.68 7.04
N ASP A 234 -2.92 -9.39 6.99
CA ASP A 234 -3.71 -8.77 5.93
C ASP A 234 -2.83 -7.87 5.05
N PHE A 235 -3.21 -7.74 3.78
CA PHE A 235 -2.51 -6.88 2.82
C PHE A 235 -3.49 -6.07 1.98
N ASP A 236 -3.11 -4.82 1.68
CA ASP A 236 -3.91 -3.93 0.84
C ASP A 236 -3.06 -2.88 0.11
N ASP A 237 -3.67 -2.17 -0.84
CA ASP A 237 -3.13 -1.03 -1.61
C ASP A 237 -1.70 -1.26 -2.14
N VAL A 238 -1.55 -2.35 -2.91
CA VAL A 238 -0.28 -2.76 -3.51
C VAL A 238 0.12 -1.81 -4.64
N ARG A 239 1.13 -0.99 -4.39
CA ARG A 239 1.60 0.05 -5.32
C ARG A 239 3.05 -0.19 -5.69
N LEU A 240 3.30 -0.39 -6.99
CA LEU A 240 4.65 -0.47 -7.54
C LEU A 240 4.89 0.74 -8.45
N HIS A 241 5.96 1.47 -8.20
CA HIS A 241 6.41 2.58 -9.04
C HIS A 241 7.86 2.35 -9.44
N PHE A 242 8.28 2.96 -10.55
CA PHE A 242 9.70 3.15 -10.84
C PHE A 242 10.02 4.61 -11.10
N ALA A 243 11.14 5.08 -10.55
CA ALA A 243 11.81 6.26 -11.08
C ALA A 243 12.88 5.79 -12.06
N SER A 244 13.06 6.48 -13.18
CA SER A 244 14.32 6.33 -13.91
C SER A 244 15.46 6.81 -13.01
N SER A 245 16.60 6.14 -13.07
CA SER A 245 17.89 6.67 -12.65
C SER A 245 18.73 6.88 -13.91
N LEU A 246 19.86 7.59 -13.79
CA LEU A 246 20.85 7.63 -14.86
C LEU A 246 22.14 7.06 -14.30
N ASP A 247 22.86 6.28 -15.09
CA ASP A 247 24.20 5.89 -14.68
C ASP A 247 25.08 7.13 -14.61
N GLY A 248 25.85 7.24 -13.53
CA GLY A 248 26.65 8.44 -13.30
C GLY A 248 25.89 9.59 -12.64
N ASP A 249 24.57 9.49 -12.40
CA ASP A 249 23.82 10.44 -11.57
C ASP A 249 24.01 10.06 -10.10
N PHE A 250 25.20 10.39 -9.60
CA PHE A 250 25.67 10.04 -8.26
C PHE A 250 25.03 10.91 -7.17
N ASN A 251 24.43 12.05 -7.54
CA ASN A 251 23.69 12.89 -6.61
C ASN A 251 22.17 12.66 -6.64
N PHE A 252 21.68 11.83 -7.58
CA PHE A 252 20.27 11.48 -7.82
C PHE A 252 19.38 12.69 -8.14
N ASP A 253 19.90 13.71 -8.82
CA ASP A 253 19.13 14.89 -9.21
C ASP A 253 18.42 14.75 -10.58
N GLY A 254 18.62 13.61 -11.24
CA GLY A 254 18.00 13.29 -12.51
C GLY A 254 18.78 13.82 -13.72
N ALA A 255 20.00 14.30 -13.52
CA ALA A 255 20.96 14.63 -14.56
C ALA A 255 22.32 13.98 -14.26
N VAL A 256 23.06 13.63 -15.32
CA VAL A 256 24.47 13.23 -15.19
C VAL A 256 25.31 14.43 -15.59
N ASP A 257 25.82 15.18 -14.63
CA ASP A 257 26.54 16.40 -14.88
C ASP A 257 27.78 16.60 -13.99
N ALA A 258 28.30 17.82 -13.94
CA ALA A 258 29.52 18.11 -13.20
C ALA A 258 29.33 18.03 -11.67
N ALA A 259 28.09 18.08 -11.17
CA ALA A 259 27.77 17.86 -9.77
C ALA A 259 28.06 16.41 -9.36
N ASP A 260 27.74 15.44 -10.20
CA ASP A 260 28.03 14.02 -9.94
C ASP A 260 29.51 13.74 -9.86
N TYR A 261 30.30 14.40 -10.72
CA TYR A 261 31.76 14.31 -10.64
C TYR A 261 32.28 14.70 -9.26
N THR A 262 31.66 15.68 -8.60
CA THR A 262 32.07 16.05 -7.23
C THR A 262 31.75 14.96 -6.22
N VAL A 263 30.61 14.28 -6.35
CA VAL A 263 30.29 13.11 -5.53
C VAL A 263 31.32 12.01 -5.72
N TRP A 264 31.63 11.62 -6.97
CA TRP A 264 32.67 10.63 -7.27
C TRP A 264 34.03 11.02 -6.68
N ARG A 265 34.44 12.28 -6.84
CA ARG A 265 35.72 12.77 -6.32
C ARG A 265 35.80 12.72 -4.81
N ASP A 266 34.71 13.06 -4.13
CA ASP A 266 34.65 13.08 -2.67
C ASP A 266 34.61 11.67 -2.07
N THR A 267 34.12 10.68 -2.83
CA THR A 267 34.06 9.28 -2.42
C THR A 267 35.16 8.39 -3.02
N LEU A 268 36.09 8.92 -3.82
CA LEU A 268 37.13 8.15 -4.50
C LEU A 268 37.98 7.31 -3.52
N GLY A 269 38.03 6.00 -3.76
CA GLY A 269 38.71 4.99 -2.95
C GLY A 269 37.91 4.49 -1.74
N SER A 270 36.67 4.95 -1.58
CA SER A 270 35.77 4.51 -0.52
C SER A 270 35.21 3.12 -0.79
N GLY A 271 35.22 2.26 0.24
CA GLY A 271 34.54 0.96 0.24
C GLY A 271 33.35 0.90 1.21
N SER A 272 32.92 2.06 1.74
CA SER A 272 31.81 2.15 2.71
C SER A 272 30.78 3.22 2.37
N ILE A 273 31.18 4.24 1.61
CA ILE A 273 30.31 5.24 0.98
C ILE A 273 30.35 4.95 -0.52
N LEU A 274 29.32 4.28 -1.02
CA LEU A 274 29.25 3.69 -2.36
C LEU A 274 28.28 4.45 -3.28
N SER A 275 27.95 5.71 -2.97
CA SER A 275 27.03 6.52 -3.78
C SER A 275 27.52 6.77 -5.22
N ALA A 276 28.82 6.60 -5.47
CA ALA A 276 29.44 6.69 -6.79
C ALA A 276 30.14 5.40 -7.22
N ASP A 277 29.78 4.25 -6.63
CA ASP A 277 30.21 2.92 -7.06
C ASP A 277 29.25 2.46 -8.16
N ALA A 278 29.50 2.93 -9.39
CA ALA A 278 28.62 2.77 -10.53
C ALA A 278 28.67 1.36 -11.12
N ASN A 279 29.81 0.68 -10.97
CA ASN A 279 29.98 -0.71 -11.42
C ASN A 279 29.68 -1.75 -10.32
N GLU A 280 29.34 -1.30 -9.11
CA GLU A 280 29.02 -2.10 -7.91
C GLU A 280 30.11 -3.11 -7.54
N ASN A 281 31.38 -2.77 -7.76
CA ASN A 281 32.48 -3.65 -7.39
C ASN A 281 32.84 -3.55 -5.88
N GLY A 282 32.14 -2.69 -5.14
CA GLY A 282 32.33 -2.43 -3.71
C GLY A 282 33.40 -1.40 -3.40
N VAL A 283 33.92 -0.69 -4.41
CA VAL A 283 34.88 0.41 -4.25
C VAL A 283 34.68 1.49 -5.31
N VAL A 284 34.58 2.76 -4.88
CA VAL A 284 34.54 3.88 -5.81
C VAL A 284 35.93 4.08 -6.43
N ASP A 285 36.10 3.86 -7.72
CA ASP A 285 37.39 3.96 -8.41
C ASP A 285 37.31 4.59 -9.81
N SER A 286 38.36 4.41 -10.62
CA SER A 286 38.44 5.01 -11.96
C SER A 286 37.49 4.39 -12.97
N GLU A 287 36.98 3.19 -12.74
CA GLU A 287 36.01 2.54 -13.61
C GLU A 287 34.63 3.20 -13.47
N ASP A 288 34.25 3.66 -12.28
CA ASP A 288 33.01 4.42 -12.06
C ASP A 288 33.04 5.79 -12.74
N TYR A 289 34.22 6.41 -12.77
CA TYR A 289 34.42 7.64 -13.53
C TYR A 289 34.13 7.44 -15.03
N LEU A 290 34.46 6.28 -15.59
CA LEU A 290 34.16 5.99 -17.00
C LEU A 290 32.66 5.87 -17.21
N VAL A 291 31.94 5.26 -16.27
CA VAL A 291 30.47 5.19 -16.30
C VAL A 291 29.85 6.59 -16.29
N TRP A 292 30.30 7.49 -15.39
CA TRP A 292 29.87 8.89 -15.39
C TRP A 292 30.22 9.60 -16.72
N ALA A 293 31.44 9.43 -17.21
CA ALA A 293 31.90 10.10 -18.42
C ALA A 293 31.11 9.66 -19.67
N ASP A 294 30.75 8.36 -19.75
CA ASP A 294 29.98 7.79 -20.85
C ASP A 294 28.52 8.28 -20.85
N ASN A 295 28.00 8.67 -19.69
CA ASN A 295 26.62 9.15 -19.52
C ASN A 295 26.50 10.67 -19.35
N PHE A 296 27.61 11.42 -19.36
CA PHE A 296 27.61 12.87 -19.14
C PHE A 296 26.65 13.61 -20.09
N GLY A 297 25.75 14.40 -19.51
CA GLY A 297 24.70 15.14 -20.20
C GLY A 297 23.38 14.37 -20.36
N ALA A 298 23.30 13.12 -19.88
CA ALA A 298 22.03 12.42 -19.78
C ALA A 298 21.11 13.15 -18.77
N ILE A 299 19.82 13.19 -19.08
CA ILE A 299 18.78 13.78 -18.23
C ILE A 299 17.54 12.89 -18.27
N ILE A 300 16.89 12.70 -17.13
CA ILE A 300 15.60 12.02 -17.07
C ILE A 300 14.57 12.97 -17.70
N ALA A 301 14.03 12.58 -18.85
CA ALA A 301 12.89 13.29 -19.40
C ALA A 301 11.70 13.12 -18.45
N ALA A 302 11.26 14.21 -17.81
CA ALA A 302 10.07 14.19 -16.96
C ALA A 302 8.88 13.67 -17.78
N GLY A 303 8.47 12.44 -17.50
CA GLY A 303 7.20 11.90 -17.99
C GLY A 303 6.09 12.85 -17.55
N SER A 304 5.21 13.19 -18.48
CA SER A 304 4.00 13.97 -18.19
C SER A 304 3.27 13.37 -16.99
N VAL A 305 3.24 14.10 -15.89
CA VAL A 305 2.44 13.75 -14.71
C VAL A 305 0.98 13.78 -15.13
N GLU A 306 0.39 12.62 -15.41
CA GLU A 306 -1.07 12.48 -15.41
C GLU A 306 -1.51 12.52 -13.95
N LEU A 307 -2.00 13.68 -13.54
CA LEU A 307 -2.70 13.82 -12.27
C LEU A 307 -4.02 13.05 -12.40
N GLU A 308 -4.09 11.87 -11.81
CA GLU A 308 -5.34 11.17 -11.54
C GLU A 308 -6.29 12.17 -10.84
N PRO A 309 -7.50 12.43 -11.39
CA PRO A 309 -8.44 13.32 -10.75
C PRO A 309 -8.90 12.71 -9.44
N VAL A 310 -8.41 13.24 -8.31
CA VAL A 310 -8.99 12.95 -6.99
C VAL A 310 -10.46 13.35 -7.07
N ALA A 311 -11.34 12.36 -7.00
CA ALA A 311 -12.78 12.57 -6.89
C ALA A 311 -13.04 13.27 -5.56
N VAL A 312 -13.08 14.60 -5.59
CA VAL A 312 -13.49 15.42 -4.46
C VAL A 312 -14.98 15.13 -4.22
N PRO A 313 -15.37 14.61 -3.03
CA PRO A 313 -16.78 14.50 -2.69
C PRO A 313 -17.37 15.90 -2.68
N GLU A 314 -18.28 16.23 -3.61
CA GLU A 314 -18.85 17.57 -3.67
C GLU A 314 -19.62 17.87 -2.37
N PRO A 315 -19.21 18.88 -1.58
CA PRO A 315 -19.98 19.26 -0.41
C PRO A 315 -21.22 20.04 -0.87
N ALA A 316 -22.39 19.51 -0.50
CA ALA A 316 -23.63 20.25 -0.30
C ALA A 316 -24.34 20.96 -1.48
N ALA A 317 -23.89 20.83 -2.73
CA ALA A 317 -24.62 21.40 -3.88
C ALA A 317 -26.05 20.83 -4.02
N ALA A 318 -26.24 19.54 -3.70
CA ALA A 318 -27.55 18.89 -3.70
C ALA A 318 -28.53 19.50 -2.68
N TRP A 319 -28.03 19.95 -1.52
CA TRP A 319 -28.86 20.56 -0.47
C TRP A 319 -29.31 21.97 -0.83
N VAL A 320 -28.46 22.75 -1.51
CA VAL A 320 -28.83 24.09 -1.99
C VAL A 320 -29.87 24.00 -3.12
N ALA A 321 -29.74 23.04 -4.04
CA ALA A 321 -30.72 22.81 -5.10
C ALA A 321 -32.10 22.40 -4.52
N ALA A 322 -32.12 21.51 -3.53
CA ALA A 322 -33.36 21.09 -2.86
C ALA A 322 -34.06 22.24 -2.11
N LEU A 323 -33.29 23.15 -1.48
CA LEU A 323 -33.84 24.32 -0.78
C LEU A 323 -34.45 25.35 -1.74
N VAL A 324 -33.84 25.58 -2.90
CA VAL A 324 -34.37 26.51 -3.91
C VAL A 324 -35.66 25.97 -4.54
N VAL A 325 -35.71 24.67 -4.87
CA VAL A 325 -36.92 24.05 -5.44
C VAL A 325 -38.05 24.00 -4.41
N GLY A 326 -37.73 23.70 -3.14
CA GLY A 326 -38.72 23.71 -2.05
C GLY A 326 -39.33 25.09 -1.79
N ALA A 327 -38.54 26.16 -1.86
CA ALA A 327 -39.02 27.53 -1.66
C ALA A 327 -39.96 28.02 -2.78
N GLU A 328 -39.70 27.64 -4.03
CA GLU A 328 -40.56 28.00 -5.16
C GLU A 328 -41.90 27.23 -5.13
N PHE A 329 -41.89 25.95 -4.73
CA PHE A 329 -43.13 25.17 -4.57
C PHE A 329 -44.04 25.72 -3.47
N ALA A 330 -43.47 26.21 -2.37
CA ALA A 330 -44.22 26.83 -1.27
C ALA A 330 -44.88 28.16 -1.69
N ARG A 331 -44.18 28.98 -2.49
CA ARG A 331 -44.72 30.23 -3.06
C ARG A 331 -45.88 29.96 -4.02
N TYR A 332 -45.78 28.92 -4.85
CA TYR A 332 -46.83 28.56 -5.80
C TYR A 332 -48.13 28.12 -5.08
N ARG A 333 -48.03 27.35 -3.99
CA ARG A 333 -49.22 26.91 -3.22
C ARG A 333 -49.91 28.06 -2.48
N ALA A 334 -49.16 29.06 -2.00
CA ALA A 334 -49.73 30.23 -1.32
C ALA A 334 -50.53 31.14 -2.27
N GLY A 335 -50.07 31.29 -3.52
CA GLY A 335 -50.78 32.07 -4.54
C GLY A 335 -52.15 31.49 -4.93
N TRP A 336 -52.25 30.17 -5.05
CA TRP A 336 -53.50 29.48 -5.39
C TRP A 336 -54.56 29.56 -4.27
N ALA A 337 -54.14 29.59 -3.01
CA ALA A 337 -55.06 29.72 -1.87
C ALA A 337 -55.68 31.13 -1.78
N ALA A 338 -54.98 32.17 -2.26
CA ALA A 338 -55.48 33.55 -2.29
C ALA A 338 -56.54 33.78 -3.38
N VAL A 339 -56.42 33.08 -4.52
CA VAL A 339 -57.37 33.21 -5.64
C VAL A 339 -58.71 32.54 -5.34
N ARG A 340 -58.74 31.43 -4.58
CA ARG A 340 -59.99 30.74 -4.20
C ARG A 340 -60.84 31.43 -3.13
N ARG A 341 -60.36 32.49 -2.47
CA ARG A 341 -61.15 33.26 -1.48
C ARG A 341 -61.87 34.48 -2.07
N LYS A 342 -61.73 34.73 -3.38
CA LYS A 342 -62.36 35.87 -4.09
C LYS A 342 -63.29 35.44 -5.24
N GLY A 343 -63.70 34.18 -5.29
CA GLY A 343 -64.71 33.65 -6.22
C GLY A 343 -65.92 33.14 -5.47
#